data_AF-A0A2I0MKT0-F1
#
_entry.id   AF-A0A2I0MKT0-F1
#
_cell.length_a   1.000
_cell.length_b   1.000
_cell.length_c   1.000
_cell.angle_alpha   90.00
_cell.angle_beta   90.00
_cell.angle_gamma   90.00
#
_symmetry.space_group_name_H-M   'P 1'
#
loop_
_entity.id
_entity.type
_entity.pdbx_description
1 polymer ?
#
loop_
_entity_poly.entity_id
_entity_poly.type
_entity_poly.pdbx_seq_one_letter_code
_entity_poly.pdbx_strand_id
1 'polypeptide(L)'
;MGQKVSHEDNQESEAETLVICEVFSQGVVHASQRLKDYLGFVDPQSKFQPATNTLSEIFLVDFISFCMEKGVEERITTSKMTKQQSSLFGVDWIWTLFGADKQIKLQIAVQALQPAELSRSEGVSAEDGCREAVLADERFQNRSRFEKLAEFCRLVGRDCLGLFIMFGVPGKPKDIRGVMLDSVAKEEWVELGDLQKRD
;
A
#
# COMPACT_ATOMS: atom_id res chain seq x y z
N MET A 1 -47.55 4.39 4.50
CA MET A 1 -46.76 3.73 5.55
C MET A 1 -45.31 3.96 5.21
N GLY A 2 -44.61 4.76 6.02
CA GLY A 2 -43.27 5.25 5.72
C GLY A 2 -42.19 4.21 6.03
N GLN A 3 -41.30 3.98 5.08
CA GLN A 3 -40.03 3.33 5.33
C GLN A 3 -39.07 4.34 5.97
N LYS A 4 -38.80 4.14 7.26
CA LYS A 4 -37.62 4.66 7.96
C LYS A 4 -36.77 3.44 8.32
N VAL A 5 -35.95 2.97 7.39
CA VAL A 5 -34.85 2.03 7.66
C VAL A 5 -33.76 2.34 6.65
N SER A 6 -32.75 3.11 7.05
CA SER A 6 -31.52 3.29 6.24
C SER A 6 -30.41 4.04 6.97
N HIS A 7 -30.69 4.72 8.09
CA HIS A 7 -29.69 5.55 8.75
C HIS A 7 -28.88 4.84 9.84
N GLU A 8 -29.42 3.80 10.49
CA GLU A 8 -28.74 3.05 11.56
C GLU A 8 -27.76 2.00 11.00
N ASP A 9 -28.15 1.24 9.95
CA ASP A 9 -27.27 0.26 9.27
C ASP A 9 -25.97 0.87 8.73
N ASN A 10 -26.03 2.13 8.28
CA ASN A 10 -24.86 2.80 7.69
C ASN A 10 -23.86 3.24 8.77
N GLN A 11 -24.31 3.56 9.98
CA GLN A 11 -23.45 4.00 11.09
C GLN A 11 -22.72 2.84 11.77
N GLU A 12 -23.37 1.68 11.92
CA GLU A 12 -22.69 0.48 12.44
C GLU A 12 -21.60 -0.01 11.48
N SER A 13 -21.87 0.03 10.16
CA SER A 13 -20.90 -0.26 9.10
C SER A 13 -19.67 0.65 9.14
N GLU A 14 -19.86 1.95 9.39
CA GLU A 14 -18.75 2.92 9.51
C GLU A 14 -17.92 2.67 10.77
N ALA A 15 -18.56 2.45 11.92
CA ALA A 15 -17.87 2.18 13.19
C ALA A 15 -17.00 0.91 13.10
N GLU A 16 -17.50 -0.16 12.49
CA GLU A 16 -16.71 -1.37 12.24
C GLU A 16 -15.52 -1.13 11.31
N THR A 17 -15.71 -0.31 10.29
CA THR A 17 -14.64 0.07 9.35
C THR A 17 -13.52 0.82 10.08
N LEU A 18 -13.88 1.68 11.05
CA LEU A 18 -12.90 2.36 11.89
C LEU A 18 -12.11 1.38 12.77
N VAL A 19 -12.77 0.39 13.37
CA VAL A 19 -12.10 -0.63 14.20
C VAL A 19 -11.10 -1.43 13.38
N ILE A 20 -11.46 -1.89 12.17
CA ILE A 20 -10.53 -2.66 11.34
C ILE A 20 -9.34 -1.81 10.86
N CYS A 21 -9.56 -0.53 10.55
CA CYS A 21 -8.51 0.42 10.22
C CYS A 21 -7.58 0.71 11.41
N GLU A 22 -8.11 0.74 12.63
CA GLU A 22 -7.31 0.87 13.84
C GLU A 22 -6.41 -0.34 14.05
N VAL A 23 -6.96 -1.56 13.97
CA VAL A 23 -6.19 -2.80 14.11
C VAL A 23 -5.13 -2.89 13.01
N PHE A 24 -5.47 -2.55 11.77
CA PHE A 24 -4.51 -2.44 10.67
C PHE A 24 -3.35 -1.49 11.02
N SER A 25 -3.67 -0.28 11.48
CA SER A 25 -2.67 0.74 11.81
C SER A 25 -1.76 0.28 12.95
N GLN A 26 -2.32 -0.34 13.99
CA GLN A 26 -1.54 -0.93 15.07
C GLN A 26 -0.63 -2.06 14.58
N GLY A 27 -1.11 -2.90 13.66
CA GLY A 27 -0.32 -3.97 13.04
C GLY A 27 0.87 -3.43 12.24
N VAL A 28 0.66 -2.37 11.45
CA VAL A 28 1.75 -1.69 10.72
C VAL A 28 2.80 -1.13 11.67
N VAL A 29 2.37 -0.50 12.77
CA VAL A 29 3.28 0.01 13.80
C VAL A 29 4.04 -1.12 14.49
N HIS A 30 3.36 -2.21 14.83
CA HIS A 30 3.95 -3.39 15.46
C HIS A 30 5.04 -4.01 14.57
N ALA A 31 4.71 -4.31 13.32
CA ALA A 31 5.64 -4.87 12.34
C ALA A 31 6.82 -3.93 12.09
N SER A 32 6.57 -2.62 11.98
CA SER A 32 7.63 -1.61 11.85
C SER A 32 8.57 -1.66 13.05
N GLN A 33 8.05 -1.72 14.28
CA GLN A 33 8.86 -1.69 15.48
C GLN A 33 9.76 -2.93 15.60
N ARG A 34 9.26 -4.11 15.24
CA ARG A 34 10.06 -5.34 15.17
C ARG A 34 11.14 -5.27 14.11
N LEU A 35 10.81 -4.71 12.94
CA LEU A 35 11.77 -4.58 11.84
C LEU A 35 12.95 -3.64 12.16
N LYS A 36 12.78 -2.68 13.08
CA LYS A 36 13.86 -1.77 13.52
C LYS A 36 15.06 -2.50 14.11
N ASP A 37 14.85 -3.66 14.74
CA ASP A 37 15.95 -4.43 15.33
C ASP A 37 16.87 -5.00 14.24
N TYR A 38 16.29 -5.42 13.11
CA TYR A 38 17.03 -5.89 11.93
C TYR A 38 17.77 -4.75 11.23
N LEU A 39 17.10 -3.60 11.05
CA LEU A 39 17.73 -2.41 10.46
C LEU A 39 18.83 -1.82 11.34
N GLY A 40 18.72 -2.00 12.66
CA GLY A 40 19.68 -1.54 13.64
C GLY A 40 20.82 -2.50 13.93
N PHE A 41 20.81 -3.68 13.33
CA PHE A 41 21.84 -4.68 13.52
C PHE A 41 23.15 -4.23 12.85
N VAL A 42 24.21 -4.10 13.66
CA VAL A 42 25.56 -3.80 13.17
C VAL A 42 26.30 -5.11 13.06
N ASP A 43 26.51 -5.58 11.83
CA ASP A 43 27.37 -6.72 11.59
C ASP A 43 28.84 -6.32 11.68
N PRO A 44 29.62 -6.85 12.64
CA PRO A 44 31.05 -6.59 12.74
C PRO A 44 31.84 -6.96 11.48
N GLN A 45 31.31 -7.88 10.65
CA GLN A 45 31.92 -8.32 9.39
C GLN A 45 31.32 -7.64 8.16
N SER A 46 30.30 -6.79 8.30
CA SER A 46 29.59 -6.10 7.21
C SER A 46 29.02 -6.99 6.10
N LYS A 47 28.83 -8.29 6.37
CA LYS A 47 28.25 -9.30 5.45
C LYS A 47 26.73 -9.35 5.52
N PHE A 48 26.14 -8.99 6.66
CA PHE A 48 24.70 -8.98 6.85
C PHE A 48 24.12 -7.64 6.42
N GLN A 49 23.58 -7.61 5.21
CA GLN A 49 22.84 -6.48 4.66
C GLN A 49 21.55 -7.03 4.03
N PRO A 50 20.45 -7.14 4.82
CA PRO A 50 19.20 -7.65 4.32
C PRO A 50 18.71 -6.82 3.13
N ALA A 51 18.37 -7.48 2.04
CA ALA A 51 17.74 -6.84 0.90
C ALA A 51 16.28 -6.46 1.22
N THR A 52 15.71 -5.49 0.49
CA THR A 52 14.34 -5.00 0.73
C THR A 52 13.30 -6.10 0.65
N ASN A 53 13.47 -7.10 -0.22
CA ASN A 53 12.55 -8.23 -0.32
C ASN A 53 12.52 -9.07 0.97
N THR A 54 13.67 -9.29 1.61
CA THR A 54 13.76 -10.01 2.89
C THR A 54 13.12 -9.18 4.01
N LEU A 55 13.40 -7.88 4.07
CA LEU A 55 12.78 -6.99 5.07
C LEU A 55 11.27 -6.91 4.90
N SER A 56 10.80 -6.86 3.66
CA SER A 56 9.39 -6.91 3.31
C SER A 56 8.72 -8.20 3.78
N GLU A 57 9.37 -9.36 3.61
CA GLU A 57 8.85 -10.64 4.09
C GLU A 57 8.75 -10.70 5.61
N ILE A 58 9.78 -10.22 6.32
CA ILE A 58 9.77 -10.13 7.78
C ILE A 58 8.63 -9.21 8.24
N PHE A 59 8.48 -8.04 7.61
CA PHE A 59 7.40 -7.11 7.91
C PHE A 59 6.02 -7.76 7.76
N LEU A 60 5.79 -8.46 6.64
CA LEU A 60 4.51 -9.12 6.37
C LEU A 60 4.22 -10.24 7.37
N VAL A 61 5.22 -11.05 7.73
CA VAL A 61 5.06 -12.12 8.72
C VAL A 61 4.69 -11.54 10.08
N ASP A 62 5.37 -10.48 10.52
CA ASP A 62 5.08 -9.83 11.79
C ASP A 62 3.68 -9.18 11.79
N PHE A 63 3.27 -8.57 10.68
CA PHE A 63 1.94 -8.00 10.50
C PHE A 63 0.83 -9.06 10.55
N ILE A 64 0.99 -10.16 9.79
CA ILE A 64 0.02 -11.25 9.75
C ILE A 64 -0.11 -11.91 11.13
N SER A 65 1.02 -12.15 11.80
CA SER A 65 1.03 -12.71 13.16
C SER A 65 0.26 -11.81 14.12
N PHE A 66 0.47 -10.49 14.06
CA PHE A 66 -0.31 -9.54 14.85
C PHE A 66 -1.81 -9.61 14.56
N CYS A 67 -2.21 -9.72 13.29
CA CYS A 67 -3.63 -9.82 12.91
C CYS A 67 -4.28 -11.09 13.48
N MET A 68 -3.56 -12.22 13.44
CA MET A 68 -4.01 -13.48 14.05
C MET A 68 -4.14 -13.38 15.57
N GLU A 69 -3.18 -12.75 16.25
CA GLU A 69 -3.25 -12.51 17.70
C GLU A 69 -4.43 -11.62 18.11
N LYS A 70 -4.86 -10.72 17.21
CA LYS A 70 -6.03 -9.85 17.40
C LYS A 70 -7.34 -10.50 16.96
N GLY A 71 -7.32 -11.69 16.36
CA GLY A 71 -8.52 -12.39 15.89
C GLY A 71 -9.21 -11.70 14.71
N VAL A 72 -8.46 -11.01 13.86
CA VAL A 72 -8.98 -10.29 12.67
C VAL A 72 -8.44 -10.84 11.34
N GLU A 73 -7.84 -12.03 11.36
CA GLU A 73 -7.22 -12.67 10.19
C GLU A 73 -8.20 -12.92 9.03
N GLU A 74 -9.50 -13.08 9.32
CA GLU A 74 -10.54 -13.18 8.29
C GLU A 74 -10.96 -11.82 7.72
N ARG A 75 -10.60 -10.72 8.40
CA ARG A 75 -10.99 -9.35 8.06
C ARG A 75 -9.88 -8.56 7.36
N ILE A 76 -8.64 -9.04 7.40
CA ILE A 76 -7.51 -8.44 6.70
C ILE A 76 -6.78 -9.52 5.91
N THR A 77 -6.76 -9.41 4.59
CA THR A 77 -5.95 -10.29 3.74
C THR A 77 -4.76 -9.53 3.18
N THR A 78 -3.64 -10.24 3.03
CA THR A 78 -2.44 -9.75 2.35
C THR A 78 -2.21 -10.59 1.10
N SER A 79 -2.07 -9.95 -0.06
CA SER A 79 -1.70 -10.61 -1.32
C SER A 79 -0.37 -10.06 -1.82
N LYS A 80 0.67 -10.91 -1.82
CA LYS A 80 1.99 -10.55 -2.33
C LYS A 80 2.01 -10.69 -3.85
N MET A 81 2.48 -9.65 -4.53
CA MET A 81 2.65 -9.67 -5.98
C MET A 81 3.82 -10.58 -6.36
N THR A 82 3.71 -11.23 -7.52
CA THR A 82 4.87 -11.88 -8.14
C THR A 82 5.90 -10.85 -8.56
N LYS A 83 7.18 -11.24 -8.72
CA LYS A 83 8.23 -10.33 -9.20
C LYS A 83 7.83 -9.60 -10.50
N GLN A 84 7.17 -10.31 -11.40
CA GLN A 84 6.68 -9.75 -12.65
C GLN A 84 5.59 -8.70 -12.42
N GLN A 85 4.59 -8.99 -11.58
CA GLN A 85 3.53 -8.03 -11.24
C GLN A 85 4.09 -6.81 -10.50
N SER A 86 5.04 -6.99 -9.59
CA SER A 86 5.67 -5.88 -8.88
C SER A 86 6.49 -4.98 -9.78
N SER A 87 7.19 -5.56 -10.76
CA SER A 87 7.92 -4.79 -11.78
C SER A 87 6.96 -4.01 -12.68
N LEU A 88 5.84 -4.62 -13.06
CA LEU A 88 4.83 -4.04 -13.93
C LEU A 88 4.08 -2.89 -13.26
N PHE A 89 3.45 -3.17 -12.12
CA PHE A 89 2.55 -2.24 -11.43
C PHE A 89 3.23 -1.35 -10.39
N GLY A 90 4.50 -1.61 -10.06
CA GLY A 90 5.17 -0.93 -8.95
C GLY A 90 4.55 -1.26 -7.58
N VAL A 91 3.82 -2.37 -7.46
CA VAL A 91 3.15 -2.78 -6.22
C VAL A 91 3.77 -4.08 -5.71
N ASP A 92 4.23 -4.09 -4.47
CA ASP A 92 4.88 -5.26 -3.87
C ASP A 92 3.85 -6.18 -3.20
N TRP A 93 2.82 -5.63 -2.58
CA TRP A 93 1.66 -6.36 -2.08
C TRP A 93 0.43 -5.47 -1.90
N ILE A 94 -0.72 -6.11 -1.72
CA ILE A 94 -2.00 -5.43 -1.45
C ILE A 94 -2.55 -5.95 -0.12
N TRP A 95 -2.97 -5.04 0.74
CA TRP A 95 -3.87 -5.36 1.84
C TRP A 95 -5.31 -5.11 1.44
N THR A 96 -6.20 -6.04 1.76
CA THR A 96 -7.64 -5.87 1.58
C THR A 96 -8.32 -6.01 2.93
N LEU A 97 -9.07 -4.97 3.31
CA LEU A 97 -9.81 -4.88 4.56
C LEU A 97 -11.29 -5.14 4.27
N PHE A 98 -11.88 -6.06 5.02
CA PHE A 98 -13.26 -6.49 4.84
C PHE A 98 -14.18 -5.96 5.93
N GLY A 99 -15.44 -5.73 5.57
CA GLY A 99 -16.56 -5.51 6.48
C GLY A 99 -17.08 -6.82 7.08
N ALA A 100 -18.03 -6.74 8.03
CA ALA A 100 -18.66 -7.95 8.61
C ALA A 100 -19.48 -8.71 7.56
N ASP A 101 -20.01 -7.96 6.61
CA ASP A 101 -20.66 -8.42 5.38
C ASP A 101 -19.70 -9.11 4.38
N LYS A 102 -18.41 -9.21 4.70
CA LYS A 102 -17.33 -9.71 3.83
C LYS A 102 -17.17 -8.89 2.53
N GLN A 103 -17.73 -7.69 2.47
CA GLN A 103 -17.49 -6.77 1.37
C GLN A 103 -16.14 -6.09 1.56
N ILE A 104 -15.46 -5.80 0.45
CA ILE A 104 -14.24 -5.00 0.48
C ILE A 104 -14.62 -3.58 0.92
N LYS A 105 -14.01 -3.10 1.99
CA LYS A 105 -14.19 -1.73 2.48
C LYS A 105 -13.03 -0.83 2.08
N LEU A 106 -11.82 -1.40 2.04
CA LEU A 106 -10.61 -0.67 1.68
C LEU A 106 -9.57 -1.62 1.12
N GLN A 107 -8.84 -1.16 0.11
CA GLN A 107 -7.62 -1.78 -0.38
C GLN A 107 -6.46 -0.82 -0.22
N ILE A 108 -5.29 -1.36 0.10
CA ILE A 108 -4.06 -0.59 0.25
C ILE A 108 -3.01 -1.28 -0.60
N ALA A 109 -2.65 -0.67 -1.72
CA ALA A 109 -1.55 -1.09 -2.55
C ALA A 109 -0.24 -0.54 -1.98
N VAL A 110 0.73 -1.42 -1.77
CA VAL A 110 1.94 -1.10 -1.02
C VAL A 110 3.16 -1.20 -1.91
N GLN A 111 4.02 -0.21 -1.81
CA GLN A 111 5.37 -0.24 -2.35
C GLN A 111 6.37 -0.09 -1.21
N ALA A 112 7.24 -1.08 -1.05
CA ALA A 112 8.34 -1.06 -0.10
C ALA A 112 9.67 -0.76 -0.80
N LEU A 113 10.53 0.02 -0.14
CA LEU A 113 11.82 0.42 -0.70
C LEU A 113 12.87 0.66 0.38
N GLN A 114 14.13 0.38 0.05
CA GLN A 114 15.28 0.92 0.78
C GLN A 114 15.95 2.02 -0.05
N PRO A 115 16.47 3.10 0.55
CA PRO A 115 17.15 4.17 -0.19
C PRO A 115 18.33 3.71 -1.04
N ALA A 116 19.02 2.63 -0.64
CA ALA A 116 20.11 2.04 -1.43
C ALA A 116 19.65 1.51 -2.81
N GLU A 117 18.36 1.23 -2.97
CA GLU A 117 17.76 0.75 -4.23
C GLU A 117 17.30 1.91 -5.12
N LEU A 118 16.98 3.09 -4.55
CA LEU A 118 16.62 4.28 -5.33
C LEU A 118 17.77 4.72 -6.23
N SER A 119 19.01 4.69 -5.72
CA SER A 119 20.21 5.00 -6.50
C SER A 119 20.55 3.95 -7.58
N ARG A 120 19.93 2.75 -7.52
CA ARG A 120 20.15 1.67 -8.50
C ARG A 120 19.09 1.64 -9.59
N SER A 121 17.90 2.17 -9.31
CA SER A 121 16.72 2.10 -10.19
C SER A 121 16.68 3.21 -11.26
N GLU A 122 17.48 4.26 -11.16
CA GLU A 122 17.54 5.34 -12.17
C GLU A 122 18.41 4.97 -13.38
N GLY A 123 19.20 3.89 -13.27
CA GLY A 123 19.81 3.22 -14.42
C GLY A 123 18.86 2.14 -14.92
N VAL A 124 18.45 2.23 -16.18
CA VAL A 124 17.67 1.20 -16.89
C VAL A 124 18.33 -0.17 -16.69
N SER A 125 17.84 -0.97 -15.75
CA SER A 125 18.22 -2.38 -15.65
C SER A 125 17.45 -3.12 -16.73
N ALA A 126 18.02 -3.14 -17.93
CA ALA A 126 17.59 -3.92 -19.08
C ALA A 126 17.91 -5.42 -18.93
N GLU A 127 18.00 -5.92 -17.70
CA GLU A 127 18.46 -7.28 -17.42
C GLU A 127 17.43 -7.93 -16.50
N ASP A 128 16.69 -8.88 -17.06
CA ASP A 128 15.56 -9.66 -16.49
C ASP A 128 14.14 -9.13 -16.73
N GLY A 129 13.92 -8.40 -17.82
CA GLY A 129 12.58 -8.15 -18.36
C GLY A 129 12.11 -9.32 -19.23
N CYS A 130 11.17 -10.14 -18.75
CA CYS A 130 10.46 -11.10 -19.60
C CYS A 130 9.85 -10.33 -20.78
N ARG A 131 10.11 -10.73 -22.04
CA ARG A 131 9.61 -10.04 -23.26
C ARG A 131 8.10 -9.75 -23.21
N GLU A 132 7.35 -10.58 -22.49
CA GLU A 132 5.92 -10.43 -22.26
C GLU A 132 5.57 -9.22 -21.39
N ALA A 133 6.35 -8.90 -20.36
CA ALA A 133 6.12 -7.70 -19.52
C ALA A 133 6.46 -6.41 -20.27
N VAL A 134 7.43 -6.46 -21.19
CA VAL A 134 7.74 -5.35 -22.10
C VAL A 134 6.61 -5.14 -23.10
N LEU A 135 5.98 -6.21 -23.61
CA LEU A 135 4.86 -6.08 -24.55
C LEU A 135 3.52 -5.77 -23.87
N ALA A 136 3.35 -6.12 -22.60
CA ALA A 136 2.05 -6.06 -21.91
C ALA A 136 1.62 -4.65 -21.49
N ASP A 137 2.46 -3.61 -21.60
CA ASP A 137 2.10 -2.35 -20.95
C ASP A 137 2.69 -1.05 -21.51
N GLU A 138 2.03 -0.49 -22.52
CA GLU A 138 2.27 0.90 -22.94
C GLU A 138 1.89 1.93 -21.85
N ARG A 139 1.00 1.59 -20.91
CA ARG A 139 0.49 2.55 -19.92
C ARG A 139 1.47 2.78 -18.78
N PHE A 140 2.18 1.76 -18.32
CA PHE A 140 3.15 1.86 -17.21
C PHE A 140 4.61 1.83 -17.68
N GLN A 141 4.87 1.64 -18.98
CA GLN A 141 6.19 1.86 -19.57
C GLN A 141 6.70 3.27 -19.31
N ASN A 142 8.00 3.40 -19.06
CA ASN A 142 8.70 4.66 -18.73
C ASN A 142 8.19 5.41 -17.48
N ARG A 143 7.24 4.85 -16.73
CA ARG A 143 6.81 5.40 -15.44
C ARG A 143 7.74 4.95 -14.33
N SER A 144 8.05 5.87 -13.44
CA SER A 144 8.70 5.58 -12.17
C SER A 144 7.86 4.61 -11.33
N ARG A 145 8.52 3.89 -10.42
CA ARG A 145 7.85 3.00 -9.46
C ARG A 145 6.71 3.71 -8.70
N PHE A 146 6.88 5.01 -8.39
CA PHE A 146 5.87 5.80 -7.67
C PHE A 146 4.64 6.10 -8.54
N GLU A 147 4.85 6.52 -9.79
CA GLU A 147 3.77 6.77 -10.75
C GLU A 147 3.00 5.49 -11.11
N LYS A 148 3.69 4.35 -11.14
CA LYS A 148 3.06 3.04 -11.32
C LYS A 148 2.11 2.70 -10.17
N LEU A 149 2.52 2.93 -8.91
CA LEU A 149 1.63 2.72 -7.75
C LEU A 149 0.38 3.60 -7.84
N ALA A 150 0.55 4.89 -8.16
CA ALA A 150 -0.57 5.82 -8.27
C ALA A 150 -1.56 5.42 -9.38
N GLU A 151 -1.06 5.03 -10.55
CA GLU A 151 -1.87 4.52 -11.65
C GLU A 151 -2.59 3.22 -11.28
N PHE A 152 -1.92 2.31 -10.57
CA PHE A 152 -2.53 1.08 -10.08
C PHE A 152 -3.73 1.38 -9.19
N CYS A 153 -3.58 2.25 -8.19
CA CYS A 153 -4.68 2.66 -7.31
C CYS A 153 -5.84 3.27 -8.10
N ARG A 154 -5.53 4.16 -9.06
CA ARG A 154 -6.52 4.79 -9.95
C ARG A 154 -7.32 3.75 -10.75
N LEU A 155 -6.68 2.70 -11.24
CA LEU A 155 -7.32 1.63 -12.01
C LEU A 155 -8.18 0.69 -11.14
N VAL A 156 -7.77 0.44 -9.89
CA VAL A 156 -8.58 -0.35 -8.94
C VAL A 156 -9.84 0.42 -8.55
N GLY A 157 -9.71 1.73 -8.29
CA GLY A 157 -10.84 2.62 -8.05
C GLY A 157 -10.78 3.33 -6.70
N ARG A 158 -11.92 3.94 -6.31
CA ARG A 158 -12.03 4.86 -5.16
C ARG A 158 -11.66 4.23 -3.82
N ASP A 159 -11.81 2.92 -3.68
CA ASP A 159 -11.56 2.21 -2.42
C ASP A 159 -10.11 1.68 -2.33
N CYS A 160 -9.20 2.13 -3.19
CA CYS A 160 -7.80 1.70 -3.20
C CYS A 160 -6.84 2.86 -2.91
N LEU A 161 -6.17 2.83 -1.76
CA LEU A 161 -5.13 3.78 -1.38
C LEU A 161 -3.74 3.26 -1.74
N GLY A 162 -2.81 4.16 -2.04
CA GLY A 162 -1.41 3.81 -2.18
C GLY A 162 -0.65 4.02 -0.87
N LEU A 163 0.28 3.14 -0.53
CA LEU A 163 1.18 3.31 0.60
C LEU A 163 2.62 3.05 0.18
N PHE A 164 3.48 4.03 0.40
CA PHE A 164 4.93 3.87 0.31
C PHE A 164 5.51 3.60 1.69
N ILE A 165 6.30 2.53 1.82
CA ILE A 165 7.05 2.20 3.03
C ILE A 165 8.54 2.26 2.71
N MET A 166 9.26 3.15 3.38
CA MET A 166 10.71 3.29 3.27
C MET A 166 11.39 2.67 4.49
N PHE A 167 12.17 1.62 4.25
CA PHE A 167 12.99 0.97 5.27
C PHE A 167 14.37 1.62 5.33
N GLY A 168 14.74 2.11 6.51
CA GLY A 168 16.05 2.70 6.77
C GLY A 168 16.25 4.02 6.06
N VAL A 169 15.95 5.13 6.74
CA VAL A 169 16.06 6.49 6.18
C VAL A 169 17.51 6.98 6.16
N PRO A 170 17.96 7.75 5.15
CA PRO A 170 19.28 8.37 5.16
C PRO A 170 19.49 9.23 6.42
N GLY A 171 20.61 9.01 7.12
CA GLY A 171 20.91 9.66 8.40
C GLY A 171 20.19 9.06 9.62
N LYS A 172 19.13 8.26 9.43
CA LYS A 172 18.42 7.52 10.48
C LYS A 172 18.15 6.08 10.02
N PRO A 173 19.18 5.21 9.93
CA PRO A 173 19.08 3.90 9.29
C PRO A 173 18.13 2.92 9.99
N LYS A 174 17.76 3.17 11.25
CA LYS A 174 16.74 2.38 11.97
C LYS A 174 15.32 2.86 11.72
N ASP A 175 15.15 4.06 11.18
CA ASP A 175 13.83 4.65 10.99
C ASP A 175 13.14 3.99 9.80
N ILE A 176 11.84 3.76 9.98
CA ILE A 176 10.92 3.38 8.92
C ILE A 176 9.95 4.55 8.74
N ARG A 177 9.60 4.84 7.49
CA ARG A 177 8.64 5.89 7.14
C ARG A 177 7.56 5.32 6.24
N GLY A 178 6.33 5.72 6.50
CA GLY A 178 5.17 5.44 5.65
C GLY A 178 4.63 6.74 5.07
N VAL A 179 4.29 6.76 3.80
CA VAL A 179 3.57 7.88 3.15
C VAL A 179 2.38 7.31 2.41
N MET A 180 1.19 7.75 2.77
CA MET A 180 -0.04 7.37 2.09
C MET A 180 -0.26 8.29 0.90
N LEU A 181 -0.52 7.73 -0.27
CA LEU A 181 -1.03 8.45 -1.41
C LEU A 181 -2.52 8.67 -1.21
N ASP A 182 -2.92 9.93 -1.23
CA ASP A 182 -4.31 10.27 -1.43
C ASP A 182 -4.68 9.89 -2.86
N SER A 183 -5.52 8.88 -3.01
CA SER A 183 -5.92 8.34 -4.32
C SER A 183 -7.31 8.81 -4.72
N VAL A 184 -7.76 10.01 -4.34
CA VAL A 184 -8.86 10.67 -5.04
C VAL A 184 -8.62 12.18 -5.08
N ALA A 185 -8.01 12.67 -6.18
CA ALA A 185 -8.41 13.99 -6.65
C ALA A 185 -9.93 13.92 -6.82
N LYS A 186 -10.66 14.70 -6.03
CA LYS A 186 -12.08 14.98 -6.24
C LYS A 186 -12.24 15.46 -7.68
N GLU A 187 -12.51 14.56 -8.62
CA GLU A 187 -13.16 14.94 -9.87
C GLU A 187 -14.65 15.13 -9.58
N GLU A 188 -14.95 16.11 -8.72
CA GLU A 188 -16.08 16.99 -8.92
C GLU A 188 -15.49 18.30 -9.46
N TRP A 189 -15.15 18.31 -10.75
CA TRP A 189 -15.33 19.53 -11.52
C TRP A 189 -16.83 19.71 -11.72
N VAL A 190 -17.52 20.19 -10.68
CA VAL A 190 -18.68 21.02 -10.93
C VAL A 190 -18.09 22.40 -11.20
N GLU A 191 -18.09 22.81 -12.47
CA GLU A 191 -17.95 24.22 -12.81
C GLU A 191 -19.05 25.00 -12.09
N LEU A 192 -18.74 25.49 -10.89
CA LEU A 192 -19.41 26.65 -10.30
C LEU A 192 -18.96 27.88 -11.09
N GLY A 193 -19.51 28.01 -12.30
CA GLY A 193 -19.18 29.08 -13.23
C GLY A 193 -20.33 29.54 -14.14
N ASP A 194 -21.31 28.69 -14.47
CA ASP A 194 -22.29 29.01 -15.53
C ASP A 194 -23.77 29.03 -15.09
N LEU A 195 -24.04 29.65 -13.94
CA LEU A 195 -25.40 30.10 -13.58
C LEU A 195 -25.40 31.59 -13.19
N GLN A 196 -24.85 32.43 -14.06
CA GLN A 196 -25.15 33.86 -14.02
C GLN A 196 -25.16 34.51 -15.41
N LYS A 197 -26.08 34.07 -16.28
CA LYS A 197 -26.74 34.92 -17.29
C LYS A 197 -28.19 34.46 -17.50
N ARG A 198 -29.08 34.97 -16.66
CA ARG A 198 -30.45 35.28 -17.03
C ARG A 198 -30.59 36.79 -16.90
N ASP A 199 -30.35 37.47 -18.01
CA ASP A 199 -31.11 38.68 -18.34
C ASP A 199 -32.34 38.23 -19.13
#